data_AF-A0A7S1ZEX7-F1
#
_entry.id   AF-A0A7S1ZEX7-F1
#
_cell.length_a   1.000
_cell.length_b   1.000
_cell.length_c   1.000
_cell.angle_alpha   90.00
_cell.angle_beta   90.00
_cell.angle_gamma   90.00
#
_symmetry.space_group_name_H-M   'P 1'
#
loop_
_entity.id
_entity.type
_entity.pdbx_description
1 polymer ?
#
loop_
_entity_poly.entity_id
_entity_poly.type
_entity_poly.pdbx_seq_one_letter_code
_entity_poly.pdbx_strand_id
1 'polypeptide(L)'
;TTSAAEGRLRLIAAALREQFENVEATYDAGGVGTFEITTDTGLESGSMGAEDDALRCNIRVEFLDPTSTEISGTGGGEDAKVTVECPDGKLASNVRDCVR
;
A
#
# COMPACT_ATOMS: atom_id res chain seq x y z
N THR A 1 -16.56 -9.85 -15.40
CA THR A 1 -16.65 -10.29 -14.00
C THR A 1 -15.54 -9.60 -13.26
N THR A 2 -15.84 -8.63 -12.42
CA THR A 2 -14.84 -7.98 -11.56
C THR A 2 -14.29 -9.05 -10.64
N SER A 3 -12.99 -9.35 -10.72
CA SER A 3 -12.40 -10.43 -9.91
C SER A 3 -12.54 -10.07 -8.43
N ALA A 4 -12.80 -11.05 -7.56
CA ALA A 4 -12.95 -10.82 -6.11
C ALA A 4 -11.72 -10.12 -5.50
N ALA A 5 -10.53 -10.31 -6.10
CA ALA A 5 -9.31 -9.60 -5.78
C ALA A 5 -9.42 -8.09 -6.04
N GLU A 6 -10.01 -7.67 -7.15
CA GLU A 6 -10.15 -6.24 -7.48
C GLU A 6 -11.09 -5.53 -6.49
N GLY A 7 -12.15 -6.20 -6.04
CA GLY A 7 -13.03 -5.68 -4.98
C GLY A 7 -12.27 -5.41 -3.67
N ARG A 8 -11.36 -6.32 -3.29
CA ARG A 8 -10.52 -6.18 -2.10
C ARG A 8 -9.47 -5.09 -2.25
N LEU A 9 -8.80 -5.01 -3.40
CA LEU A 9 -7.85 -3.94 -3.69
C LEU A 9 -8.51 -2.55 -3.62
N ARG A 10 -9.76 -2.42 -4.08
CA ARG A 10 -10.52 -1.18 -3.96
C ARG A 10 -10.86 -0.82 -2.51
N LEU A 11 -11.13 -1.80 -1.65
CA LEU A 11 -11.35 -1.57 -0.21
C LEU A 11 -10.07 -1.09 0.47
N ILE A 12 -8.92 -1.68 0.14
CA ILE A 12 -7.61 -1.21 0.62
C ILE A 12 -7.35 0.23 0.17
N ALA A 13 -7.63 0.54 -1.10
CA ALA A 13 -7.50 1.90 -1.64
C ALA A 13 -8.37 2.90 -0.87
N ALA A 14 -9.61 2.52 -0.52
CA ALA A 14 -10.50 3.36 0.25
C ALA A 14 -9.96 3.63 1.65
N ALA A 15 -9.53 2.59 2.37
CA ALA A 15 -8.95 2.72 3.71
C ALA A 15 -7.69 3.62 3.72
N LEU A 16 -6.83 3.46 2.70
CA LEU A 16 -5.66 4.33 2.54
C LEU A 16 -6.07 5.79 2.28
N ARG A 17 -7.07 6.04 1.44
CA ARG A 17 -7.58 7.41 1.18
C ARG A 17 -8.26 8.05 2.38
N GLU A 18 -8.76 7.27 3.34
CA GLU A 18 -9.29 7.80 4.59
C GLU A 18 -8.17 8.28 5.54
N GLN A 19 -6.99 7.66 5.47
CA GLN A 19 -5.86 7.99 6.35
C GLN A 19 -4.84 8.94 5.73
N PHE A 20 -4.76 8.97 4.39
CA PHE A 20 -3.74 9.72 3.66
C PHE A 20 -4.38 10.61 2.60
N GLU A 21 -3.88 11.84 2.49
CA GLU A 21 -4.44 12.85 1.60
C GLU A 21 -4.23 12.53 0.11
N ASN A 22 -3.03 12.06 -0.25
CA ASN A 22 -2.70 11.72 -1.64
C ASN A 22 -2.39 10.23 -1.75
N VAL A 23 -3.32 9.49 -2.37
CA VAL A 23 -3.19 8.05 -2.64
C VAL A 23 -3.54 7.74 -4.09
N GLU A 24 -2.52 7.36 -4.85
CA GLU A 24 -2.67 6.85 -6.21
C GLU A 24 -2.75 5.33 -6.17
N ALA A 25 -3.80 4.76 -6.78
CA ALA A 25 -4.04 3.32 -6.79
C ALA A 25 -4.09 2.82 -8.23
N THR A 26 -3.24 1.84 -8.54
CA THR A 26 -3.18 1.14 -9.83
C THR A 26 -3.54 -0.31 -9.63
N TYR A 27 -4.42 -0.85 -10.47
CA TYR A 27 -4.87 -2.24 -10.40
C TYR A 27 -4.41 -2.97 -11.66
N ASP A 28 -3.64 -4.02 -11.47
CA ASP A 28 -3.10 -4.84 -12.56
C ASP A 28 -3.97 -6.08 -12.80
N ALA A 29 -3.86 -6.62 -14.01
CA ALA A 29 -4.57 -7.84 -14.36
C ALA A 29 -3.93 -9.03 -13.63
N GLY A 30 -4.70 -9.70 -12.76
CA GLY A 30 -4.20 -10.84 -11.97
C GLY A 30 -4.22 -10.65 -10.45
N GLY A 31 -4.98 -9.68 -9.92
CA GLY A 31 -5.16 -9.53 -8.48
C GLY A 31 -4.02 -8.79 -7.78
N VAL A 32 -3.22 -8.05 -8.53
CA VAL A 32 -2.17 -7.17 -8.02
C VAL A 32 -2.71 -5.73 -7.99
N GLY A 33 -2.51 -5.03 -6.88
CA GLY A 33 -2.72 -3.58 -6.81
C GLY A 33 -1.52 -2.89 -6.18
N THR A 34 -1.17 -1.75 -6.74
CA THR A 34 -0.09 -0.89 -6.27
C THR A 34 -0.70 0.42 -5.78
N PHE A 35 -0.32 0.85 -4.59
CA PHE A 35 -0.77 2.08 -3.96
C PHE A 35 0.45 2.95 -3.66
N GLU A 36 0.50 4.14 -4.25
CA GLU A 36 1.49 5.16 -3.93
C GLU A 36 0.85 6.20 -3.03
N ILE A 37 1.44 6.41 -1.87
CA ILE A 37 1.03 7.41 -0.89
C ILE A 37 2.06 8.51 -0.90
N THR A 38 1.62 9.74 -1.13
CA THR A 38 2.48 10.92 -1.05
C THR A 38 2.04 11.78 0.11
N THR A 39 2.94 12.05 1.05
CA THR A 39 2.69 13.00 2.13
C THR A 39 3.66 14.16 2.03
N ASP A 40 3.12 15.37 2.10
CA ASP A 40 3.91 16.58 2.28
C ASP A 40 4.36 16.59 3.74
N THR A 41 5.59 16.15 3.99
CA THR A 41 6.22 16.47 5.25
C THR A 41 6.75 17.88 5.11
N GLY A 42 5.92 18.87 5.47
CA GLY A 42 6.36 20.25 5.65
C GLY A 42 7.46 20.31 6.71
N LEU A 43 8.69 19.94 6.35
CA LEU A 43 9.84 19.95 7.23
C LEU A 43 10.19 21.40 7.51
N GLU A 44 9.66 21.90 8.63
CA GLU A 44 10.33 22.88 9.47
C GLU A 44 11.69 22.31 9.94
N SER A 45 12.70 22.24 9.08
CA SER A 45 14.10 22.08 9.49
C SER A 45 15.06 22.19 8.32
N GLY A 46 15.53 23.41 8.06
CA GLY A 46 16.96 23.77 8.10
C GLY A 46 18.01 22.97 7.30
N SER A 47 17.64 22.02 6.45
CA SER A 47 18.56 21.25 5.62
C SER A 47 18.36 21.64 4.17
N MET A 48 19.25 22.50 3.66
CA MET A 48 19.38 22.75 2.24
C MET A 48 19.76 21.45 1.52
N GLY A 49 18.77 20.78 0.91
CA GLY A 49 19.02 19.64 0.03
C GLY A 49 17.72 19.04 -0.50
N ALA A 50 17.43 19.35 -1.78
CA ALA A 50 16.32 18.89 -2.61
C ALA A 50 14.98 19.63 -2.42
N GLU A 51 14.62 20.41 -3.43
CA GLU A 51 13.36 21.15 -3.55
C GLU A 51 12.14 20.23 -3.89
N ASP A 52 12.16 18.95 -3.48
CA ASP A 52 11.16 17.90 -3.84
C ASP A 52 10.89 16.91 -2.67
N ASP A 53 10.94 17.38 -1.41
CA ASP A 53 10.92 16.54 -0.19
C ASP A 53 9.52 16.00 0.19
N ALA A 54 8.78 15.47 -0.79
CA ALA A 54 7.56 14.74 -0.52
C ALA A 54 7.89 13.29 -0.17
N LEU A 55 7.53 12.83 1.02
CA LEU A 55 7.71 11.42 1.38
C LEU A 55 6.72 10.57 0.57
N ARG A 56 7.27 9.69 -0.26
CA ARG A 56 6.49 8.72 -1.03
C ARG A 56 6.62 7.34 -0.42
N CYS A 57 5.49 6.69 -0.14
CA CYS A 57 5.45 5.30 0.23
C CYS A 57 4.73 4.47 -0.83
N ASN A 58 5.37 3.39 -1.27
CA ASN A 58 4.83 2.46 -2.23
C ASN A 58 4.38 1.17 -1.54
N ILE A 59 3.17 0.74 -1.84
CA ILE A 59 2.57 -0.49 -1.32
C ILE A 59 2.16 -1.34 -2.51
N ARG A 60 2.56 -2.60 -2.51
CA ARG A 60 2.12 -3.58 -3.49
C ARG A 60 1.39 -4.69 -2.77
N VAL A 61 0.13 -4.91 -3.13
CA VAL A 61 -0.72 -5.99 -2.61
C VAL A 61 -1.00 -6.95 -3.75
N GLU A 62 -0.72 -8.23 -3.54
CA GLU A 62 -0.94 -9.28 -4.52
C GLU A 62 -1.79 -10.37 -3.88
N PHE A 63 -3.02 -10.51 -4.34
CA PHE A 63 -3.88 -11.63 -3.96
C PHE A 63 -3.51 -12.84 -4.81
N LEU A 64 -2.89 -13.84 -4.20
CA LEU A 64 -2.62 -15.10 -4.87
C LEU A 64 -3.96 -15.79 -5.15
N ASP A 65 -4.16 -16.23 -6.39
CA ASP A 65 -5.34 -16.99 -6.77
C ASP A 65 -5.42 -18.23 -5.87
N PRO A 66 -6.59 -18.58 -5.29
CA PRO A 66 -6.74 -19.69 -4.35
C PRO A 66 -6.37 -21.07 -4.91
N THR A 67 -6.05 -21.16 -6.20
CA THR A 67 -5.49 -22.36 -6.85
C THR A 67 -3.98 -22.53 -6.66
N SER A 68 -3.26 -21.48 -6.23
CA SER A 68 -1.82 -21.51 -6.00
C SER A 68 -1.52 -21.91 -4.56
N THR A 69 -1.31 -23.20 -4.35
CA THR A 69 -0.91 -23.84 -3.10
C THR A 69 0.49 -23.38 -2.66
N GLU A 70 0.62 -22.18 -2.08
CA GLU A 70 1.74 -21.83 -1.17
C GLU A 70 1.21 -20.98 -0.02
N ILE A 71 0.73 -21.68 1.01
CA ILE A 71 0.35 -21.10 2.30
C ILE A 71 1.63 -20.96 3.12
N SER A 72 2.01 -19.73 3.47
CA SER A 72 3.00 -19.47 4.50
C SER A 72 2.76 -18.11 5.15
N GLY A 73 1.94 -18.10 6.21
CA GLY A 73 2.08 -17.10 7.26
C GLY A 73 0.79 -16.58 7.91
N THR A 74 0.25 -17.33 8.86
CA THR A 74 -0.45 -16.86 10.08
C THR A 74 -1.44 -15.68 9.94
N GLY A 75 -2.70 -15.98 9.61
CA GLY A 75 -3.85 -15.10 9.88
C GLY A 75 -4.98 -15.34 8.90
N GLY A 76 -6.17 -15.73 9.38
CA GLY A 76 -7.28 -16.13 8.53
C GLY A 76 -7.74 -15.03 7.56
N GLY A 77 -7.50 -15.24 6.28
CA GLY A 77 -7.91 -14.39 5.17
C GLY A 77 -7.04 -14.77 3.97
N GLU A 78 -7.64 -14.97 2.80
CA GLU A 78 -6.97 -15.35 1.55
C GLU A 78 -5.59 -14.69 1.40
N ASP A 79 -4.49 -15.48 1.40
CA ASP A 79 -3.11 -15.04 1.57
C ASP A 79 -2.72 -13.93 0.56
N ALA A 80 -2.83 -12.67 0.98
CA ALA A 80 -2.41 -11.52 0.20
C ALA A 80 -0.96 -11.18 0.55
N LYS A 81 -0.09 -11.13 -0.46
CA LYS A 81 1.30 -10.70 -0.29
C LYS A 81 1.35 -9.19 -0.31
N VAL A 82 1.71 -8.59 0.82
CA VAL A 82 1.86 -7.14 0.98
C VAL A 82 3.34 -6.76 1.07
N THR A 83 3.81 -5.97 0.12
CA THR A 83 5.13 -5.34 0.14
C THR A 83 4.95 -3.85 0.41
N VAL A 84 5.64 -3.32 1.43
CA VAL A 84 5.61 -1.88 1.77
C VAL A 84 7.02 -1.33 1.72
N GLU A 85 7.23 -0.35 0.85
CA GLU A 85 8.48 0.36 0.62
C GLU A 85 8.24 1.85 0.92
N CYS A 86 8.54 2.27 2.14
CA CYS A 86 8.58 3.69 2.50
C CYS A 86 9.99 4.09 2.97
N PRO A 87 10.48 5.30 2.63
CA PRO A 87 11.73 5.84 3.14
C PRO A 87 11.64 6.19 4.63
N ASP A 88 10.45 6.53 5.12
CA ASP A 88 10.20 6.84 6.53
C ASP A 88 9.61 5.63 7.28
N GLY A 89 10.24 5.27 8.40
CA GLY A 89 9.85 4.10 9.19
C GLY A 89 8.53 4.28 9.96
N LYS A 90 8.13 5.52 10.26
CA LYS A 90 6.86 5.81 10.95
C LYS A 90 5.69 5.69 9.96
N LEU A 91 5.84 6.24 8.76
CA LEU A 91 4.94 6.07 7.63
C LEU A 91 4.80 4.58 7.29
N ALA A 92 5.91 3.85 7.19
CA ALA A 92 5.90 2.40 6.96
C ALA A 92 5.10 1.63 8.01
N SER A 93 5.21 2.01 9.29
CA SER A 93 4.47 1.35 10.36
C SER A 93 2.97 1.65 10.30
N ASN A 94 2.59 2.93 10.10
CA ASN A 94 1.19 3.33 9.95
C ASN A 94 0.52 2.67 8.74
N VAL A 95 1.22 2.63 7.61
CA VAL A 95 0.74 2.01 6.38
C VAL A 95 0.55 0.50 6.58
N ARG A 96 1.53 -0.18 7.20
CA ARG A 96 1.42 -1.62 7.49
C ARG A 96 0.26 -1.95 8.42
N ASP A 97 -0.02 -1.08 9.39
CA ASP A 97 -1.17 -1.24 10.28
C ASP A 97 -2.50 -1.02 9.54
N CYS A 98 -2.55 -0.05 8.61
CA CYS A 98 -3.73 0.22 7.79
C CYS A 98 -4.12 -0.91 6.83
N VAL A 99 -3.13 -1.64 6.30
CA VAL A 99 -3.35 -2.68 5.28
C VAL A 99 -3.39 -4.10 5.86
N ARG A 100 -3.34 -4.22 7.19
CA ARG A 100 -3.46 -5.48 7.94
C ARG A 100 -4.92 -5.90 8.10
#